data_AF-A0A6L3GKR6-F1
#
_entry.id   AF-A0A6L3GKR6-F1
#
_cell.length_a   1.000
_cell.length_b   1.000
_cell.length_c   1.000
_cell.angle_alpha   90.00
_cell.angle_beta   90.00
_cell.angle_gamma   90.00
#
_symmetry.space_group_name_H-M   'P 1'
#
loop_
_entity.id
_entity.type
_entity.pdbx_description
1 polymer ?
#
loop_
_entity_poly.entity_id
_entity_poly.type
_entity_poly.pdbx_seq_one_letter_code
_entity_poly.pdbx_strand_id
1 'polypeptide(L)'
;MMVLKNKWKNRFILILFMVGFVFFACKEETDLYFNGDITVIKSFDNDTLLSPVKVELEDIYDGSVLAYDSLLFFTSHKYSDCWMYVFSVNSGKHIASLCPKGQGPNDYLSCKNSQQFIRENGELKLWVRDNAKSARLLNITKSIETGATVCDAIIPMDWNKYFVYPATTLFFLKDGYILGQNQCEEQYSKGKEYIPRKFYLYKDSLGNKVKEYKLFNRPVILKDDKYDVLSGMFYANHSYIHPDQTKVAIAMQRVAQITILDVKSGKQVGYRMDDT
;
A
#
# COMPACT_ATOMS: atom_id res chain seq x y z
N MET A 1 72.49 -0.92 -8.47
CA MET A 1 71.66 -0.78 -7.24
C MET A 1 70.37 0.03 -7.43
N MET A 2 70.25 0.89 -8.46
CA MET A 2 69.08 1.76 -8.68
C MET A 2 67.84 1.04 -9.27
N VAL A 3 68.04 -0.02 -10.06
CA VAL A 3 66.96 -0.78 -10.73
C VAL A 3 66.14 -1.66 -9.76
N LEU A 4 66.75 -2.18 -8.69
CA LEU A 4 66.04 -2.99 -7.68
C LEU A 4 65.09 -2.14 -6.82
N LYS A 5 65.48 -0.92 -6.44
CA LYS A 5 64.63 0.01 -5.66
C LYS A 5 63.34 0.36 -6.41
N ASN A 6 63.41 0.51 -7.74
CA ASN A 6 62.26 0.87 -8.56
C ASN A 6 61.25 -0.28 -8.73
N LYS A 7 61.75 -1.52 -8.84
CA LYS A 7 60.88 -2.72 -8.86
C LYS A 7 60.13 -2.92 -7.54
N TRP A 8 60.78 -2.64 -6.40
CA TRP A 8 60.16 -2.73 -5.08
C TRP A 8 59.10 -1.65 -4.89
N LYS A 9 59.38 -0.41 -5.31
CA LYS A 9 58.42 0.71 -5.26
C LYS A 9 57.18 0.45 -6.12
N ASN A 10 57.34 -0.09 -7.33
CA ASN A 10 56.23 -0.45 -8.22
C ASN A 10 55.41 -1.64 -7.68
N ARG A 11 56.05 -2.64 -7.07
CA ARG A 11 55.35 -3.74 -6.38
C ARG A 11 54.55 -3.25 -5.17
N PHE A 12 55.09 -2.30 -4.41
CA PHE A 12 54.41 -1.71 -3.26
C PHE A 12 53.18 -0.90 -3.67
N ILE A 13 53.27 -0.14 -4.77
CA ILE A 13 52.14 0.61 -5.35
C ILE A 13 51.06 -0.34 -5.86
N LEU A 14 51.42 -1.44 -6.53
CA LEU A 14 50.47 -2.47 -6.98
C LEU A 14 49.75 -3.17 -5.82
N ILE A 15 50.46 -3.45 -4.73
CA ILE A 15 49.87 -4.02 -3.50
C ILE A 15 48.90 -3.03 -2.86
N LEU A 16 49.28 -1.75 -2.76
CA LEU A 16 48.38 -0.69 -2.27
C LEU A 16 47.12 -0.53 -3.16
N PHE A 17 47.27 -0.66 -4.48
CA PHE A 17 46.15 -0.61 -5.41
C PHE A 17 45.22 -1.83 -5.26
N MET A 18 45.77 -3.04 -5.11
CA MET A 18 44.97 -4.25 -4.84
C MET A 18 44.27 -4.18 -3.50
N VAL A 19 44.96 -3.76 -2.44
CA VAL A 19 44.37 -3.62 -1.10
C VAL A 19 43.28 -2.55 -1.11
N GLY A 20 43.48 -1.43 -1.82
CA GLY A 20 42.45 -0.43 -2.05
C GLY A 20 41.22 -1.00 -2.77
N PHE A 21 41.41 -1.83 -3.80
CA PHE A 21 40.31 -2.51 -4.50
C PHE A 21 39.54 -3.48 -3.59
N VAL A 22 40.21 -4.18 -2.67
CA VAL A 22 39.54 -5.08 -1.70
C VAL A 22 38.68 -4.27 -0.72
N PHE A 23 39.12 -3.08 -0.29
CA PHE A 23 38.31 -2.20 0.57
C PHE A 23 37.13 -1.52 -0.16
N PHE A 24 37.23 -1.26 -1.47
CA PHE A 24 36.11 -0.75 -2.27
C PHE A 24 35.14 -1.85 -2.74
N ALA A 25 35.55 -3.12 -2.72
CA ALA A 25 34.72 -4.26 -3.11
C ALA A 25 33.76 -4.73 -2.00
N CYS A 26 33.98 -4.33 -0.74
CA CYS A 26 33.00 -4.48 0.34
C CYS A 26 31.98 -3.33 0.32
N LYS A 27 31.27 -3.16 -0.81
CA LYS A 27 29.96 -2.52 -0.75
C LYS A 27 28.97 -3.61 -0.35
N GLU A 28 28.19 -3.37 0.69
CA GLU A 28 27.02 -4.19 1.01
C GLU A 28 26.24 -4.48 -0.27
N GLU A 29 25.74 -5.70 -0.42
CA GLU A 29 24.80 -6.05 -1.48
C GLU A 29 23.58 -5.13 -1.34
N THR A 30 23.60 -4.00 -2.04
CA THR A 30 22.43 -3.13 -2.14
C THR A 30 21.33 -3.94 -2.79
N ASP A 31 20.18 -4.02 -2.14
CA ASP A 31 19.03 -4.70 -2.70
C ASP A 31 18.74 -4.16 -4.09
N LEU A 32 18.87 -5.07 -5.05
CA LEU A 32 18.84 -4.77 -6.47
C LEU A 32 17.41 -4.63 -6.99
N TYR A 33 16.42 -5.02 -6.19
CA TYR A 33 15.05 -5.25 -6.57
C TYR A 33 14.10 -4.16 -6.08
N PHE A 34 14.16 -3.81 -4.80
CA PHE A 34 13.32 -2.77 -4.20
C PHE A 34 13.96 -1.39 -4.33
N ASN A 35 13.13 -0.36 -4.43
CA ASN A 35 13.61 1.01 -4.45
C ASN A 35 13.79 1.57 -3.02
N GLY A 36 14.82 2.40 -2.84
CA GLY A 36 15.19 3.00 -1.56
C GLY A 36 16.19 2.16 -0.75
N ASP A 37 16.75 2.79 0.28
CA ASP A 37 17.66 2.11 1.20
C ASP A 37 16.88 1.12 2.06
N ILE A 38 17.42 -0.08 2.27
CA ILE A 38 16.79 -1.11 3.11
C ILE A 38 17.62 -1.31 4.36
N THR A 39 16.99 -1.14 5.51
CA THR A 39 17.56 -1.51 6.81
C THR A 39 17.14 -2.94 7.14
N VAL A 40 18.11 -3.82 7.36
CA VAL A 40 17.85 -5.19 7.81
C VAL A 40 17.68 -5.21 9.33
N ILE A 41 16.55 -5.76 9.77
CA ILE A 41 16.18 -5.96 11.17
C ILE A 41 16.52 -7.41 11.53
N LYS A 42 17.54 -7.57 12.38
CA LYS A 42 17.97 -8.88 12.88
C LYS A 42 17.10 -9.39 14.03
N SER A 43 16.67 -8.46 14.88
CA SER A 43 15.88 -8.72 16.08
C SER A 43 15.21 -7.43 16.52
N PHE A 44 14.13 -7.55 17.30
CA PHE A 44 13.59 -6.44 18.07
C PHE A 44 14.21 -6.47 19.47
N ASP A 45 14.52 -5.29 20.02
CA ASP A 45 15.13 -5.17 21.36
C ASP A 45 14.18 -5.58 22.49
N ASN A 46 12.87 -5.54 22.24
CA ASN A 46 11.85 -5.84 23.22
C ASN A 46 10.72 -6.66 22.59
N ASP A 47 10.32 -7.72 23.27
CA ASP A 47 9.07 -8.42 22.98
C ASP A 47 7.91 -7.74 23.71
N THR A 48 6.80 -7.54 23.02
CA THR A 48 5.57 -7.04 23.62
C THR A 48 4.58 -8.19 23.72
N LEU A 49 4.26 -8.62 24.94
CA LEU A 49 3.20 -9.60 25.16
C LEU A 49 1.84 -8.95 24.87
N LEU A 50 1.15 -9.43 23.84
CA LEU A 50 -0.20 -9.01 23.53
C LEU A 50 -1.21 -9.88 24.31
N SER A 51 -2.10 -9.23 25.04
CA SER A 51 -3.23 -9.90 25.72
C SER A 51 -4.51 -9.63 24.93
N PRO A 52 -4.96 -10.56 24.06
CA PRO A 52 -6.14 -10.33 23.24
C PRO A 52 -7.40 -10.29 24.11
N VAL A 53 -8.29 -9.35 23.80
CA VAL A 53 -9.63 -9.29 24.39
C VAL A 53 -10.62 -9.85 23.36
N LYS A 54 -11.42 -10.82 23.77
CA LYS A 54 -12.50 -11.34 22.94
C LYS A 54 -13.62 -10.29 22.86
N VAL A 55 -14.04 -9.96 21.64
CA VAL A 55 -15.22 -9.14 21.38
C VAL A 55 -16.30 -10.05 20.83
N GLU A 56 -17.45 -10.12 21.51
CA GLU A 56 -18.63 -10.84 21.02
C GLU A 56 -19.55 -9.85 20.31
N LEU A 57 -20.03 -10.21 19.12
CA LEU A 57 -20.93 -9.37 18.31
C LEU A 57 -22.34 -9.96 18.35
N GLU A 58 -23.34 -9.11 18.54
CA GLU A 58 -24.74 -9.50 18.76
C GLU A 58 -25.50 -9.86 17.46
N ASP A 59 -24.90 -9.67 16.28
CA ASP A 59 -25.55 -9.81 14.97
C ASP A 59 -24.63 -10.49 13.95
N ILE A 60 -25.13 -10.71 12.73
CA ILE A 60 -24.37 -11.30 11.62
C ILE A 60 -23.27 -10.36 11.13
N TYR A 61 -22.06 -10.88 11.00
CA TYR A 61 -20.93 -10.17 10.44
C TYR A 61 -20.23 -11.06 9.40
N ASP A 62 -19.78 -10.45 8.30
CA ASP A 62 -19.11 -11.15 7.21
C ASP A 62 -18.22 -10.18 6.43
N GLY A 63 -17.34 -10.72 5.60
CA GLY A 63 -16.49 -9.97 4.69
C GLY A 63 -15.28 -9.35 5.36
N SER A 64 -14.78 -8.26 4.77
CA SER A 64 -13.54 -7.62 5.22
C SER A 64 -13.80 -6.77 6.46
N VAL A 65 -12.98 -6.95 7.49
CA VAL A 65 -13.03 -6.16 8.72
C VAL A 65 -12.06 -4.97 8.65
N LEU A 66 -12.50 -3.81 9.13
CA LEU A 66 -11.64 -2.71 9.56
C LEU A 66 -11.94 -2.39 11.03
N ALA A 67 -10.90 -2.04 11.78
CA ALA A 67 -11.03 -1.52 13.13
C ALA A 67 -10.56 -0.07 13.16
N TYR A 68 -11.29 0.77 13.89
CA TYR A 68 -10.88 2.14 14.19
C TYR A 68 -11.36 2.51 15.60
N ASP A 69 -10.41 2.67 16.53
CA ASP A 69 -10.67 2.88 17.95
C ASP A 69 -11.69 1.86 18.51
N SER A 70 -12.88 2.34 18.91
CA SER A 70 -13.96 1.52 19.47
C SER A 70 -14.98 1.02 18.43
N LEU A 71 -14.64 1.07 17.13
CA LEU A 71 -15.54 0.70 16.04
C LEU A 71 -14.96 -0.45 15.20
N LEU A 72 -15.82 -1.38 14.82
CA LEU A 72 -15.55 -2.42 13.82
C LEU A 72 -16.46 -2.20 12.61
N PHE A 73 -15.88 -2.23 11.42
CA PHE A 73 -16.59 -2.10 10.15
C PHE A 73 -16.48 -3.42 9.39
N PHE A 74 -17.60 -4.01 9.02
CA PHE A 74 -17.65 -5.22 8.22
C PHE A 74 -18.22 -4.88 6.85
N THR A 75 -17.43 -5.07 5.79
CA THR A 75 -17.87 -4.82 4.42
C THR A 75 -18.11 -6.14 3.68
N SER A 76 -19.33 -6.40 3.23
CA SER A 76 -19.69 -7.66 2.56
C SER A 76 -20.70 -7.47 1.43
N HIS A 77 -20.53 -8.28 0.38
CA HIS A 77 -21.52 -8.41 -0.69
C HIS A 77 -22.72 -9.26 -0.26
N LYS A 78 -22.62 -10.03 0.84
CA LYS A 78 -23.67 -10.97 1.27
C LYS A 78 -24.84 -10.33 2.02
N TYR A 79 -24.66 -9.15 2.61
CA TYR A 79 -25.76 -8.39 3.21
C TYR A 79 -26.80 -8.02 2.14
N SER A 80 -28.09 -8.07 2.45
CA SER A 80 -29.13 -7.83 1.44
C SER A 80 -29.38 -6.35 1.16
N ASP A 81 -29.22 -5.50 2.18
CA ASP A 81 -29.70 -4.11 2.23
C ASP A 81 -28.58 -3.08 2.03
N CYS A 82 -27.39 -3.37 2.52
CA CYS A 82 -26.26 -2.44 2.48
C CYS A 82 -24.94 -3.17 2.23
N TRP A 83 -23.83 -2.42 2.14
CA TRP A 83 -22.51 -3.01 1.97
C TRP A 83 -21.70 -3.07 3.27
N MET A 84 -22.03 -2.26 4.27
CA MET A 84 -21.18 -2.09 5.45
C MET A 84 -22.00 -2.04 6.74
N TYR A 85 -21.73 -2.96 7.66
CA TYR A 85 -22.22 -2.88 9.04
C TYR A 85 -21.14 -2.32 9.96
N VAL A 86 -21.56 -1.51 10.93
CA VAL A 86 -20.69 -0.94 11.95
C VAL A 86 -21.11 -1.46 13.31
N PHE A 87 -20.14 -1.95 14.08
CA PHE A 87 -20.33 -2.46 15.43
C PHE A 87 -19.49 -1.67 16.43
N SER A 88 -20.02 -1.53 17.64
CA SER A 88 -19.28 -1.02 18.80
C SER A 88 -18.43 -2.15 19.41
N VAL A 89 -17.12 -1.94 19.53
CA VAL A 89 -16.22 -2.87 20.23
C VAL A 89 -16.60 -3.02 21.70
N ASN A 90 -17.03 -1.92 22.33
CA ASN A 90 -17.30 -1.87 23.76
C ASN A 90 -18.55 -2.65 24.17
N SER A 91 -19.52 -2.77 23.28
CA SER A 91 -20.82 -3.40 23.58
C SER A 91 -21.16 -4.58 22.68
N GLY A 92 -20.42 -4.81 21.59
CA GLY A 92 -20.77 -5.84 20.61
C GLY A 92 -21.97 -5.52 19.73
N LYS A 93 -22.61 -4.36 19.95
CA LYS A 93 -23.86 -3.97 19.29
C LYS A 93 -23.61 -3.45 17.88
N HIS A 94 -24.49 -3.83 16.97
CA HIS A 94 -24.64 -3.18 15.68
C HIS A 94 -25.14 -1.73 15.90
N ILE A 95 -24.47 -0.75 15.33
CA ILE A 95 -24.78 0.68 15.53
C ILE A 95 -25.10 1.44 14.24
N ALA A 96 -24.74 0.91 13.05
CA ALA A 96 -25.11 1.54 11.78
C ALA A 96 -24.99 0.59 10.57
N SER A 97 -25.98 0.66 9.68
CA SER A 97 -25.95 0.10 8.33
C SER A 97 -25.61 1.18 7.31
N LEU A 98 -24.48 1.04 6.63
CA LEU A 98 -23.91 2.05 5.74
C LEU A 98 -23.78 1.54 4.30
N CYS A 99 -23.79 2.49 3.36
CA CYS A 99 -23.73 2.25 1.93
C CYS A 99 -24.89 1.37 1.44
N PRO A 100 -26.12 1.91 1.33
CA PRO A 100 -27.28 1.14 0.87
C PRO A 100 -27.07 0.57 -0.53
N LYS A 101 -27.56 -0.64 -0.75
CA LYS A 101 -27.51 -1.32 -2.05
C LYS A 101 -28.65 -0.86 -2.94
N GLY A 102 -28.35 -0.64 -4.22
CA GLY A 102 -29.36 -0.31 -5.21
C GLY A 102 -28.82 0.53 -6.36
N GLN A 103 -29.74 1.15 -7.10
CA GLN A 103 -29.43 1.98 -8.26
C GLN A 103 -29.95 3.42 -8.11
N GLY A 104 -30.53 3.77 -6.96
CA GLY A 104 -30.95 5.12 -6.65
C GLY A 104 -29.76 6.10 -6.56
N PRO A 105 -30.04 7.42 -6.49
CA PRO A 105 -29.02 8.46 -6.48
C PRO A 105 -27.99 8.32 -5.35
N ASN A 106 -28.41 7.79 -4.19
CA ASN A 106 -27.56 7.63 -3.02
C ASN A 106 -27.04 6.19 -2.82
N ASP A 107 -27.49 5.26 -3.65
CA ASP A 107 -27.16 3.85 -3.53
C ASP A 107 -25.74 3.56 -4.05
N TYR A 108 -25.25 2.38 -3.66
CA TYR A 108 -23.92 1.88 -3.97
C TYR A 108 -24.07 0.59 -4.77
N LEU A 109 -23.39 0.52 -5.92
CA LEU A 109 -23.27 -0.73 -6.69
C LEU A 109 -22.20 -1.66 -6.12
N SER A 110 -21.24 -1.08 -5.39
CA SER A 110 -20.18 -1.78 -4.70
C SER A 110 -19.65 -0.90 -3.57
N CYS A 111 -18.98 -1.51 -2.61
CA CYS A 111 -18.22 -0.76 -1.62
C CYS A 111 -16.88 -1.46 -1.41
N LYS A 112 -15.80 -0.76 -1.79
CA LYS A 112 -14.44 -1.11 -1.40
C LYS A 112 -13.91 0.03 -0.56
N ASN A 113 -13.70 -0.22 0.74
CA ASN A 113 -13.05 0.77 1.60
C ASN A 113 -11.61 1.03 1.11
N SER A 114 -11.17 2.29 1.20
CA SER A 114 -9.80 2.69 0.84
C SER A 114 -8.85 2.61 2.04
N GLN A 115 -9.36 2.12 3.19
CA GLN A 115 -8.66 2.05 4.47
C GLN A 115 -8.04 3.40 4.90
N GLN A 116 -8.64 4.49 4.43
CA GLN A 116 -8.20 5.86 4.68
C GLN A 116 -9.23 6.57 5.55
N PHE A 117 -8.97 6.55 6.86
CA PHE A 117 -9.74 7.31 7.83
C PHE A 117 -9.24 8.75 7.92
N ILE A 118 -10.16 9.68 8.10
CA ILE A 118 -9.88 11.10 8.30
C ILE A 118 -10.61 11.56 9.56
N ARG A 119 -9.91 12.31 10.41
CA ARG A 119 -10.53 13.06 11.51
C ARG A 119 -10.48 14.54 11.18
N GLU A 120 -11.64 15.18 11.08
CA GLU A 120 -11.78 16.61 10.82
C GLU A 120 -12.85 17.17 11.74
N ASN A 121 -12.52 18.22 12.49
CA ASN A 121 -13.45 18.90 13.40
C ASN A 121 -14.16 17.94 14.40
N GLY A 122 -13.47 16.89 14.85
CA GLY A 122 -14.03 15.87 15.76
C GLY A 122 -14.82 14.76 15.06
N GLU A 123 -15.15 14.90 13.78
CA GLU A 123 -15.90 13.91 13.00
C GLU A 123 -14.94 12.87 12.40
N LEU A 124 -15.35 11.60 12.46
CA LEU A 124 -14.68 10.50 11.80
C LEU A 124 -15.25 10.31 10.40
N LYS A 125 -14.37 10.18 9.41
CA LYS A 125 -14.73 9.98 8.02
C LYS A 125 -13.92 8.84 7.39
N LEU A 126 -14.49 8.19 6.38
CA LEU A 126 -13.86 7.08 5.67
C LEU A 126 -14.05 7.22 4.16
N TRP A 127 -12.96 7.17 3.40
CA TRP A 127 -13.04 7.05 1.95
C TRP A 127 -13.45 5.63 1.53
N VAL A 128 -14.53 5.52 0.78
CA VAL A 128 -14.98 4.29 0.13
C VAL A 128 -15.06 4.48 -1.38
N ARG A 129 -14.88 3.40 -2.12
CA ARG A 129 -15.03 3.35 -3.57
C ARG A 129 -16.26 2.53 -3.92
N ASP A 130 -17.19 3.18 -4.60
CA ASP A 130 -18.14 2.51 -5.46
C ASP A 130 -17.46 2.33 -6.82
N ASN A 131 -16.79 1.19 -6.98
CA ASN A 131 -15.79 0.93 -8.02
C ASN A 131 -16.26 1.29 -9.44
N ALA A 132 -17.56 1.27 -9.74
CA ALA A 132 -18.07 1.59 -11.08
C ALA A 132 -18.48 3.05 -11.27
N LYS A 133 -18.52 3.87 -10.21
CA LYS A 133 -19.14 5.21 -10.24
C LYS A 133 -18.28 6.30 -9.61
N SER A 134 -17.85 6.10 -8.37
CA SER A 134 -17.37 7.22 -7.55
C SER A 134 -16.55 6.77 -6.36
N ALA A 135 -15.65 7.63 -5.90
CA ALA A 135 -15.15 7.60 -4.55
C ALA A 135 -15.99 8.54 -3.69
N ARG A 136 -16.34 8.12 -2.47
CA ARG A 136 -17.18 8.89 -1.56
C ARG A 136 -16.54 8.97 -0.18
N LEU A 137 -16.57 10.16 0.41
CA LEU A 137 -16.11 10.40 1.77
C LEU A 137 -17.30 10.24 2.71
N LEU A 138 -17.43 9.06 3.32
CA LEU A 138 -18.47 8.80 4.29
C LEU A 138 -18.18 9.57 5.57
N ASN A 139 -19.16 10.29 6.10
CA ASN A 139 -19.09 10.88 7.42
C ASN A 139 -19.66 9.87 8.42
N ILE A 140 -18.79 9.11 9.07
CA ILE A 140 -19.17 8.01 9.98
C ILE A 140 -19.91 8.56 11.19
N THR A 141 -19.42 9.66 11.78
CA THR A 141 -20.05 10.31 12.93
C THR A 141 -21.49 10.70 12.61
N LYS A 142 -21.72 11.49 11.56
CA LYS A 142 -23.08 11.91 11.16
C LYS A 142 -23.94 10.73 10.74
N SER A 143 -23.35 9.70 10.12
CA SER A 143 -24.13 8.55 9.67
C SER A 143 -24.69 7.74 10.85
N ILE A 144 -23.91 7.59 11.92
CA ILE A 144 -24.37 6.97 13.17
C ILE A 144 -25.43 7.84 13.84
N GLU A 145 -25.20 9.16 13.94
CA GLU A 145 -26.13 10.09 14.59
C GLU A 145 -27.49 10.17 13.89
N THR A 146 -27.50 10.11 12.56
CA THR A 146 -28.72 10.24 11.74
C THR A 146 -29.36 8.90 11.39
N GLY A 147 -28.66 7.79 11.58
CA GLY A 147 -29.10 6.45 11.18
C GLY A 147 -29.12 6.23 9.65
N ALA A 148 -28.49 7.10 8.86
CA ALA A 148 -28.45 7.01 7.40
C ALA A 148 -27.03 7.31 6.86
N THR A 149 -26.69 6.82 5.67
CA THR A 149 -25.37 7.10 5.08
C THR A 149 -25.26 8.57 4.68
N VAL A 150 -24.34 9.29 5.31
CA VAL A 150 -24.00 10.69 5.00
C VAL A 150 -22.65 10.76 4.30
N CYS A 151 -22.58 11.49 3.19
CA CYS A 151 -21.34 11.71 2.44
C CYS A 151 -21.00 13.19 2.40
N ASP A 152 -19.76 13.53 2.79
CA ASP A 152 -19.27 14.91 2.73
C ASP A 152 -18.71 15.27 1.34
N ALA A 153 -18.24 14.27 0.59
CA ALA A 153 -17.69 14.47 -0.74
C ALA A 153 -17.96 13.26 -1.65
N ILE A 154 -18.15 13.53 -2.94
CA ILE A 154 -18.30 12.52 -4.00
C ILE A 154 -17.38 12.94 -5.15
N ILE A 155 -16.46 12.05 -5.53
CA ILE A 155 -15.53 12.23 -6.64
C ILE A 155 -15.90 11.21 -7.72
N PRO A 156 -16.36 11.64 -8.91
CA PRO A 156 -16.63 10.74 -10.03
C PRO A 156 -15.38 9.96 -10.41
N MET A 157 -15.51 8.64 -10.63
CA MET A 157 -14.39 7.75 -10.95
C MET A 157 -14.59 7.08 -12.31
N ASP A 158 -14.04 7.70 -13.36
CA ASP A 158 -14.01 7.14 -14.71
C ASP A 158 -12.73 6.31 -14.95
N TRP A 159 -12.39 5.42 -14.03
CA TRP A 159 -11.10 4.71 -14.09
C TRP A 159 -10.93 3.89 -15.37
N ASN A 160 -12.03 3.35 -15.92
CA ASN A 160 -12.02 2.53 -17.14
C ASN A 160 -11.64 3.32 -18.41
N LYS A 161 -11.70 4.65 -18.37
CA LYS A 161 -11.18 5.51 -19.45
C LYS A 161 -9.65 5.55 -19.47
N TYR A 162 -9.02 5.29 -18.32
CA TYR A 162 -7.59 5.51 -18.11
C TYR A 162 -6.80 4.24 -17.83
N PHE A 163 -7.46 3.19 -17.34
CA PHE A 163 -6.82 1.93 -16.95
C PHE A 163 -7.61 0.73 -17.46
N VAL A 164 -6.87 -0.30 -17.88
CA VAL A 164 -7.44 -1.61 -18.23
C VAL A 164 -8.05 -2.28 -17.00
N TYR A 165 -7.39 -2.12 -15.85
CA TYR A 165 -7.82 -2.65 -14.56
C TYR A 165 -7.95 -1.53 -13.51
N PRO A 166 -8.89 -1.65 -12.56
CA PRO A 166 -9.02 -0.65 -11.51
C PRO A 166 -7.76 -0.63 -10.64
N ALA A 167 -7.37 0.57 -10.18
CA ALA A 167 -6.27 0.75 -9.24
C ALA A 167 -6.46 -0.13 -8.00
N THR A 168 -5.39 -0.81 -7.56
CA THR A 168 -5.44 -1.72 -6.40
C THR A 168 -5.86 -0.95 -5.16
N THR A 169 -5.24 0.21 -4.92
CA THR A 169 -5.59 1.20 -3.92
C THR A 169 -5.61 2.63 -4.50
N LEU A 170 -6.43 3.49 -3.90
CA LEU A 170 -6.47 4.93 -4.15
C LEU A 170 -6.52 5.65 -2.81
N PHE A 171 -5.69 6.68 -2.64
CA PHE A 171 -5.76 7.61 -1.52
C PHE A 171 -6.09 9.00 -2.03
N PHE A 172 -7.02 9.68 -1.37
CA PHE A 172 -7.46 11.02 -1.71
C PHE A 172 -6.78 12.00 -0.77
N LEU A 173 -5.93 12.86 -1.34
CA LEU A 173 -5.08 13.76 -0.60
C LEU A 173 -5.66 15.18 -0.60
N LYS A 174 -5.13 16.03 0.28
CA LYS A 174 -5.39 17.47 0.30
C LYS A 174 -5.09 18.09 -1.07
N ASP A 175 -5.72 19.24 -1.30
CA ASP A 175 -5.58 20.01 -2.52
C ASP A 175 -5.91 19.20 -3.78
N GLY A 176 -6.83 18.24 -3.73
CA GLY A 176 -7.29 17.51 -4.92
C GLY A 176 -6.27 16.54 -5.51
N TYR A 177 -5.19 16.19 -4.81
CA TYR A 177 -4.28 15.16 -5.26
C TYR A 177 -4.86 13.75 -5.01
N ILE A 178 -4.57 12.81 -5.90
CA ILE A 178 -4.96 11.40 -5.76
C ILE A 178 -3.71 10.55 -5.92
N LEU A 179 -3.44 9.68 -4.96
CA LEU A 179 -2.33 8.73 -5.02
C LEU A 179 -2.87 7.33 -5.29
N GLY A 180 -2.60 6.79 -6.48
CA GLY A 180 -3.11 5.49 -6.89
C GLY A 180 -2.00 4.48 -7.16
N GLN A 181 -2.25 3.22 -6.81
CA GLN A 181 -1.38 2.10 -7.19
C GLN A 181 -2.01 1.30 -8.33
N ASN A 182 -1.26 1.02 -9.38
CA ASN A 182 -1.73 0.17 -10.47
C ASN A 182 -1.66 -1.32 -10.13
N GLN A 183 -2.27 -2.14 -10.98
CA GLN A 183 -2.07 -3.58 -10.94
C GLN A 183 -0.72 -3.97 -11.55
N CYS A 184 -0.27 -5.18 -11.24
CA CYS A 184 0.81 -5.80 -12.00
C CYS A 184 0.25 -6.20 -13.37
N GLU A 185 0.92 -5.82 -14.45
CA GLU A 185 0.44 -6.08 -15.82
C GLU A 185 1.38 -7.07 -16.53
N GLU A 186 0.82 -8.07 -17.20
CA GLU A 186 1.59 -9.03 -18.00
C GLU A 186 1.93 -8.44 -19.36
N GLN A 187 3.21 -8.50 -19.78
CA GLN A 187 3.62 -8.10 -21.12
C GLN A 187 3.80 -9.32 -22.02
N TYR A 188 2.70 -9.98 -22.41
CA TYR A 188 2.73 -11.18 -23.25
C TYR A 188 3.54 -11.03 -24.55
N SER A 189 3.66 -9.81 -25.09
CA SER A 189 4.40 -9.51 -26.32
C SER A 189 5.92 -9.46 -26.17
N LYS A 190 6.46 -9.45 -24.93
CA LYS A 190 7.91 -9.39 -24.65
C LYS A 190 8.44 -10.58 -23.87
N GLY A 191 7.68 -11.68 -23.82
CA GLY A 191 7.99 -12.87 -23.01
C GLY A 191 7.25 -12.85 -21.67
N LYS A 192 7.64 -13.71 -20.71
CA LYS A 192 7.07 -13.77 -19.35
C LYS A 192 7.54 -12.59 -18.47
N GLU A 193 7.55 -11.38 -19.03
CA GLU A 193 7.91 -10.14 -18.33
C GLU A 193 6.67 -9.45 -17.78
N TYR A 194 6.82 -8.80 -16.62
CA TYR A 194 5.72 -8.15 -15.92
C TYR A 194 6.06 -6.71 -15.54
N ILE A 195 5.09 -5.81 -15.69
CA ILE A 195 5.22 -4.44 -15.20
C ILE A 195 4.98 -4.45 -13.71
N PRO A 196 5.99 -4.09 -12.89
CA PRO A 196 5.84 -4.04 -11.45
C PRO A 196 4.80 -2.98 -11.05
N ARG A 197 4.20 -3.16 -9.88
CA ARG A 197 3.32 -2.14 -9.30
C ARG A 197 4.09 -0.85 -9.04
N LYS A 198 3.43 0.27 -9.25
CA LYS A 198 3.91 1.63 -9.06
C LYS A 198 2.83 2.46 -8.40
N PHE A 199 3.23 3.53 -7.76
CA PHE A 199 2.31 4.59 -7.41
C PHE A 199 2.36 5.70 -8.45
N TYR A 200 1.21 6.30 -8.70
CA TYR A 200 1.04 7.47 -9.53
C TYR A 200 0.35 8.54 -8.69
N LEU A 201 0.90 9.75 -8.72
CA LEU A 201 0.24 10.93 -8.21
C LEU A 201 -0.51 11.59 -9.35
N TYR A 202 -1.78 11.88 -9.10
CA TYR A 202 -2.67 12.60 -9.99
C TYR A 202 -3.13 13.89 -9.34
N LYS A 203 -3.52 14.86 -10.16
CA LYS A 203 -4.08 16.13 -9.70
C LYS A 203 -5.46 16.34 -10.29
N ASP A 204 -6.46 16.47 -9.42
CA ASP A 204 -7.88 16.70 -9.69
C ASP A 204 -8.61 15.54 -10.40
N SER A 205 -7.94 14.78 -11.27
CA SER A 205 -8.52 13.61 -11.96
C SER A 205 -7.47 12.56 -12.31
N LEU A 206 -7.90 11.31 -12.51
CA LEU A 206 -7.03 10.17 -12.89
C LEU A 206 -6.39 10.33 -14.28
N GLY A 207 -6.87 11.27 -15.10
CA GLY A 207 -6.24 11.60 -16.40
C GLY A 207 -5.02 12.52 -16.28
N ASN A 208 -4.86 13.24 -15.17
CA ASN A 208 -3.81 14.22 -14.99
C ASN A 208 -2.70 13.68 -14.06
N LYS A 209 -1.86 12.80 -14.61
CA LYS A 209 -0.72 12.22 -13.89
C LYS A 209 0.41 13.25 -13.77
N VAL A 210 0.82 13.55 -12.54
CA VAL A 210 1.87 14.53 -12.23
C VAL A 210 3.17 13.91 -11.74
N LYS A 211 3.13 12.71 -11.15
CA LYS A 211 4.34 12.02 -10.66
C LYS A 211 4.18 10.51 -10.67
N GLU A 212 5.30 9.79 -10.81
CA GLU A 212 5.39 8.34 -10.71
C GLU A 212 6.39 7.97 -9.61
N TYR A 213 6.05 6.98 -8.80
CA TYR A 213 6.93 6.38 -7.79
C TYR A 213 7.12 4.91 -8.12
N LYS A 214 8.35 4.56 -8.52
CA LYS A 214 8.75 3.17 -8.75
C LYS A 214 8.99 2.50 -7.39
N LEU A 215 8.31 1.40 -7.14
CA LEU A 215 8.53 0.57 -5.94
C LEU A 215 9.63 -0.45 -6.14
N PHE A 216 9.84 -0.85 -7.39
CA PHE A 216 10.77 -1.88 -7.79
C PHE A 216 11.68 -1.36 -8.90
N ASN A 217 12.96 -1.70 -8.81
CA ASN A 217 14.01 -1.26 -9.73
C ASN A 217 14.11 -2.15 -10.99
N ARG A 218 13.66 -3.41 -10.89
CA ARG A 218 13.66 -4.38 -11.98
C ARG A 218 12.45 -5.31 -11.88
N PRO A 219 12.00 -5.92 -12.98
CA PRO A 219 10.99 -6.97 -12.92
C PRO A 219 11.56 -8.30 -12.40
N VAL A 220 10.71 -9.15 -11.79
CA VAL A 220 11.00 -10.57 -11.58
C VAL A 220 11.03 -11.22 -12.96
N ILE A 221 12.13 -11.92 -13.25
CA ILE A 221 12.26 -12.78 -14.41
C ILE A 221 12.23 -14.23 -13.88
N LEU A 222 11.20 -14.98 -14.24
CA LEU A 222 11.15 -16.41 -13.97
C LEU A 222 12.18 -17.10 -14.86
N LYS A 223 13.17 -17.74 -14.24
CA LYS A 223 14.26 -18.42 -14.96
C LYS A 223 13.95 -19.87 -15.32
N ASP A 224 12.92 -20.46 -14.71
CA ASP A 224 12.55 -21.87 -14.90
C ASP A 224 11.07 -21.95 -15.29
N ASP A 225 10.80 -22.57 -16.44
CA ASP A 225 9.46 -22.79 -16.97
C ASP A 225 8.66 -23.82 -16.17
N LYS A 226 9.30 -24.58 -15.26
CA LYS A 226 8.65 -25.53 -14.36
C LYS A 226 7.83 -24.88 -13.25
N TYR A 227 8.14 -23.63 -12.92
CA TYR A 227 7.44 -22.90 -11.86
C TYR A 227 6.59 -21.78 -12.48
N ASP A 228 5.29 -22.01 -12.54
CA ASP A 228 4.32 -20.98 -12.89
C ASP A 228 4.02 -20.12 -11.65
N VAL A 229 5.02 -19.39 -11.16
CA VAL A 229 4.77 -18.38 -10.13
C VAL A 229 4.14 -17.19 -10.82
N LEU A 230 2.84 -16.99 -10.62
CA LEU A 230 2.16 -15.75 -10.99
C LEU A 230 2.95 -14.59 -10.38
N SER A 231 3.76 -13.89 -11.19
CA SER A 231 4.67 -12.85 -10.69
C SER A 231 3.91 -11.70 -10.01
N GLY A 232 2.62 -11.52 -10.36
CA GLY A 232 1.69 -10.64 -9.65
C GLY A 232 1.59 -10.93 -8.15
N MET A 233 1.83 -12.17 -7.71
CA MET A 233 1.93 -12.54 -6.29
C MET A 233 3.21 -12.02 -5.63
N PHE A 234 4.32 -11.93 -6.37
CA PHE A 234 5.56 -11.37 -5.84
C PHE A 234 5.39 -9.88 -5.52
N TYR A 235 4.76 -9.13 -6.43
CA TYR A 235 4.50 -7.70 -6.24
C TYR A 235 3.30 -7.40 -5.33
N ALA A 236 2.63 -8.44 -4.84
CA ALA A 236 1.45 -8.26 -4.01
C ALA A 236 1.84 -7.59 -2.69
N ASN A 237 1.16 -6.49 -2.41
CA ASN A 237 1.35 -5.70 -1.21
C ASN A 237 0.02 -5.11 -0.74
N HIS A 238 0.00 -4.72 0.53
CA HIS A 238 -1.00 -3.83 1.11
C HIS A 238 -0.36 -2.48 1.37
N SER A 239 -1.12 -1.42 1.17
CA SER A 239 -0.63 -0.05 1.35
C SER A 239 -1.60 0.72 2.22
N TYR A 240 -1.06 1.51 3.15
CA TYR A 240 -1.82 2.41 4.01
C TYR A 240 -1.17 3.78 4.02
N ILE A 241 -1.99 4.83 3.93
CA ILE A 241 -1.51 6.20 4.03
C ILE A 241 -1.60 6.69 5.48
N HIS A 242 -0.56 7.39 5.93
CA HIS A 242 -0.56 8.03 7.23
C HIS A 242 -1.66 9.11 7.30
N PRO A 243 -2.30 9.37 8.45
CA PRO A 243 -3.40 10.35 8.56
C PRO A 243 -3.04 11.78 8.12
N ASP A 244 -1.77 12.19 8.26
CA ASP A 244 -1.28 13.49 7.77
C ASP A 244 -1.04 13.52 6.25
N GLN A 245 -1.22 12.38 5.57
CA GLN A 245 -1.10 12.17 4.13
C GLN A 245 0.33 12.35 3.56
N THR A 246 1.34 12.41 4.42
CA THR A 246 2.73 12.64 3.99
C THR A 246 3.46 11.36 3.59
N LYS A 247 3.05 10.22 4.11
CA LYS A 247 3.73 8.93 3.93
C LYS A 247 2.76 7.79 3.64
N VAL A 248 3.23 6.82 2.88
CA VAL A 248 2.56 5.54 2.65
C VAL A 248 3.43 4.41 3.16
N ALA A 249 2.87 3.55 4.01
CA ALA A 249 3.47 2.29 4.38
C ALA A 249 3.02 1.20 3.41
N ILE A 250 3.97 0.44 2.87
CA ILE A 250 3.76 -0.58 1.85
C ILE A 250 4.30 -1.89 2.42
N ALA A 251 3.40 -2.79 2.83
CA ALA A 251 3.75 -4.10 3.38
C ALA A 251 3.66 -5.16 2.28
N MET A 252 4.77 -5.84 2.01
CA MET A 252 4.82 -6.92 1.03
C MET A 252 4.12 -8.18 1.57
N GLN A 253 3.38 -8.90 0.72
CA GLN A 253 2.64 -10.10 1.15
C GLN A 253 3.52 -11.36 1.24
N ARG A 254 4.62 -11.40 0.48
CA ARG A 254 5.48 -12.59 0.31
C ARG A 254 6.92 -12.38 0.75
N VAL A 255 7.25 -11.18 1.22
CA VAL A 255 8.56 -10.80 1.73
C VAL A 255 8.31 -10.10 3.05
N ALA A 256 9.06 -10.43 4.11
CA ALA A 256 8.95 -9.74 5.41
C ALA A 256 9.59 -8.35 5.33
N GLN A 257 8.98 -7.49 4.52
CA GLN A 257 9.43 -6.13 4.29
C GLN A 257 8.27 -5.13 4.32
N ILE A 258 8.54 -4.00 4.97
CA ILE A 258 7.73 -2.79 4.88
C ILE A 258 8.58 -1.69 4.25
N THR A 259 8.04 -1.01 3.24
CA THR A 259 8.64 0.20 2.67
C THR A 259 7.79 1.42 3.02
N ILE A 260 8.44 2.48 3.50
CA ILE A 260 7.81 3.78 3.75
C ILE A 260 8.17 4.71 2.58
N LEU A 261 7.15 5.14 1.84
CA LEU A 261 7.25 6.14 0.78
C LEU A 261 6.86 7.52 1.32
N ASP A 262 7.76 8.50 1.24
CA ASP A 262 7.43 9.90 1.42
C ASP A 262 6.78 10.45 0.15
N VAL A 263 5.53 10.90 0.24
CA VAL A 263 4.73 11.29 -0.93
C VAL A 263 5.32 12.53 -1.61
N LYS A 264 5.79 13.52 -0.83
CA LYS A 264 6.27 14.78 -1.39
C LYS A 264 7.58 14.59 -2.15
N SER A 265 8.60 14.06 -1.48
CA SER A 265 9.93 13.85 -2.04
C SER A 265 9.98 12.66 -3.00
N GLY A 266 9.23 11.59 -2.72
CA GLY A 266 9.36 10.29 -3.37
C GLY A 266 10.46 9.42 -2.78
N LYS A 267 11.12 9.86 -1.70
CA LYS A 267 12.12 9.06 -0.99
C LYS A 267 11.46 7.82 -0.39
N GLN A 268 12.14 6.69 -0.49
CA GLN A 268 11.71 5.41 0.06
C GLN A 268 12.75 4.89 1.05
N VAL A 269 12.27 4.32 2.15
CA VAL A 269 13.09 3.62 3.14
C VAL A 269 12.40 2.29 3.45
N GLY A 270 13.12 1.19 3.27
CA GLY A 270 12.67 -0.17 3.54
C GLY A 270 13.18 -0.69 4.88
N TYR A 271 12.39 -1.55 5.49
CA TYR A 271 12.74 -2.33 6.67
C TYR A 271 12.42 -3.78 6.40
N ARG A 272 13.41 -4.67 6.50
CA ARG A 272 13.27 -6.09 6.16
C ARG A 272 13.80 -6.97 7.29
N MET A 273 13.10 -8.04 7.64
CA MET A 273 13.62 -9.06 8.57
C MET A 273 14.74 -9.88 7.91
N ASP A 274 15.83 -10.13 8.65
CA ASP A 274 16.98 -10.92 8.16
C ASP A 274 16.57 -12.38 7.83
N ASP A 275 15.64 -12.93 8.62
CA ASP A 275 15.17 -14.31 8.49
C ASP A 275 13.78 -14.38 7.82
N THR A 276 13.77 -14.50 6.49
CA THR A 276 12.64 -15.10 5.73
C THR A 276 13.10 -15.89 4.53
#